data_AF-A0AAJ4A473-F1
#
_entry.id   AF-A0AAJ4A473-F1
#
_cell.length_a   1.000
_cell.length_b   1.000
_cell.length_c   1.000
_cell.angle_alpha   90.00
_cell.angle_beta   90.00
_cell.angle_gamma   90.00
#
_symmetry.space_group_name_H-M   'P 1'
#
loop_
_entity.id
_entity.type
_entity.pdbx_description
1 polymer ?
#
loop_
_entity_poly.entity_id
_entity_poly.type
_entity_poly.pdbx_seq_one_letter_code
_entity_poly.pdbx_strand_id
1 'polypeptide(L)'
;MATLHMIGTLMEVKPTEYEDKKTGKMNYNTELTVMFNGVDEEGYKKISVETISTDEEYYDDLKEKIGFTVSLPYVMKIDQYGVKVYPDRSMPVLVLEKNPLDYSKFERKSKTVAK
;
A
#
# COMPACT_ATOMS: atom_id res chain seq x y z
N MET A 1 18.68 -4.42 5.54
CA MET A 1 17.53 -3.53 5.27
C MET A 1 16.29 -4.36 5.48
N ALA A 2 15.31 -3.88 6.25
CA ALA A 2 14.06 -4.61 6.46
C ALA A 2 13.04 -4.15 5.42
N THR A 3 12.54 -5.09 4.62
CA THR A 3 11.47 -4.86 3.65
C THR A 3 10.14 -5.10 4.35
N LEU A 4 9.27 -4.08 4.34
CA LEU A 4 7.91 -4.15 4.83
C LEU A 4 6.98 -4.34 3.63
N HIS A 5 5.99 -5.22 3.73
CA HIS A 5 4.92 -5.30 2.74
C HIS A 5 3.63 -4.80 3.36
N MET A 6 3.04 -3.76 2.76
CA MET A 6 1.73 -3.25 3.16
C MET A 6 0.68 -3.81 2.23
N ILE A 7 -0.36 -4.41 2.82
CA ILE A 7 -1.41 -5.12 2.09
C ILE A 7 -2.69 -4.29 2.14
N GLY A 8 -3.22 -3.93 0.98
CA GLY A 8 -4.40 -3.09 0.86
C GLY A 8 -5.28 -3.48 -0.32
N THR A 9 -6.43 -2.82 -0.45
CA THR A 9 -7.33 -2.97 -1.59
C THR A 9 -6.97 -1.91 -2.64
N LEU A 10 -6.72 -2.35 -3.87
CA LEU A 10 -6.47 -1.44 -4.98
C LEU A 10 -7.77 -0.72 -5.36
N MET A 11 -7.80 0.60 -5.22
CA MET A 11 -9.01 1.41 -5.44
C MET A 11 -9.01 2.11 -6.80
N GLU A 12 -7.83 2.51 -7.27
CA GLU A 12 -7.67 3.27 -8.52
C GLU A 12 -6.30 2.98 -9.13
N VAL A 13 -6.26 2.97 -10.46
CA VAL A 13 -5.03 2.91 -11.25
C VAL A 13 -5.13 3.98 -12.34
N LYS A 14 -4.24 4.96 -12.31
CA LYS A 14 -4.29 6.12 -13.20
C LYS A 14 -2.93 6.37 -13.86
N PRO A 15 -2.86 6.52 -15.19
CA PRO A 15 -1.63 6.95 -15.83
C PRO A 15 -1.42 8.44 -15.55
N THR A 16 -0.19 8.82 -15.25
CA THR A 16 0.23 10.20 -15.02
C THR A 16 1.46 10.54 -15.82
N GLU A 17 1.52 11.78 -16.28
CA GLU A 17 2.67 12.32 -16.98
C GLU A 17 3.17 13.54 -16.23
N TYR A 18 4.49 13.69 -16.12
CA TYR A 18 5.10 14.88 -15.56
C TYR A 18 6.32 15.32 -16.36
N GLU A 19 6.46 16.63 -16.55
CA GLU A 19 7.64 17.21 -17.16
C GLU A 19 8.70 17.51 -16.10
N ASP A 20 9.90 16.94 -16.27
CA ASP A 20 11.04 17.33 -15.46
C ASP A 20 11.52 18.74 -15.85
N LYS A 21 11.23 19.71 -15.00
CA LYS A 21 11.60 21.12 -15.19
C LYS A 21 13.10 21.37 -15.40
N LYS A 22 13.98 20.45 -15.00
CA LYS A 22 15.43 20.58 -15.19
C LYS A 22 15.90 20.03 -16.54
N THR A 23 15.26 18.98 -17.04
CA THR A 23 15.72 18.25 -18.23
C THR A 23 14.80 18.42 -19.43
N GLY A 24 13.59 18.96 -19.25
CA GLY A 24 12.54 19.09 -20.26
C GLY A 24 11.98 17.74 -20.74
N LYS A 25 12.32 16.64 -20.06
CA LYS A 25 11.86 15.30 -20.44
C LYS A 25 10.50 15.01 -19.82
N MET A 26 9.60 14.47 -20.63
CA MET A 26 8.35 13.88 -20.18
C MET A 26 8.64 12.52 -19.55
N ASN A 27 8.17 12.32 -18.32
CA ASN A 27 8.18 11.03 -17.66
C ASN A 27 6.74 10.55 -17.49
N TYR A 28 6.55 9.26 -17.73
CA TYR A 28 5.27 8.58 -17.61
C TYR A 28 5.33 7.65 -16.41
N ASN A 29 4.31 7.74 -15.55
CA ASN A 29 4.19 6.98 -14.33
C ASN A 29 2.75 6.44 -14.21
N THR A 30 2.56 5.51 -13.28
CA THR A 30 1.25 5.02 -12.87
C THR A 30 1.02 5.38 -11.41
N GLU A 31 -0.07 6.07 -11.11
CA GLU A 31 -0.55 6.29 -9.75
C GLU A 31 -1.52 5.18 -9.34
N LEU A 32 -1.22 4.56 -8.20
CA LEU A 32 -2.05 3.54 -7.55
C LEU A 32 -2.66 4.15 -6.30
N THR A 33 -3.98 4.16 -6.18
CA THR A 33 -4.65 4.52 -4.92
C THR A 33 -4.99 3.23 -4.18
N VAL A 34 -4.44 3.05 -2.98
CA VAL A 34 -4.63 1.84 -2.18
C VAL A 34 -5.25 2.16 -0.84
N MET A 35 -6.29 1.39 -0.49
CA MET A 35 -6.97 1.47 0.79
C MET A 35 -6.43 0.42 1.75
N PHE A 36 -5.92 0.87 2.89
CA PHE A 36 -5.48 0.03 3.99
C PHE A 36 -6.55 0.02 5.08
N ASN A 37 -6.86 -1.18 5.57
CA ASN A 37 -7.78 -1.38 6.68
C ASN A 37 -6.98 -1.72 7.94
N GLY A 38 -7.10 -0.87 8.96
CA GLY A 38 -6.49 -1.06 10.26
C GLY A 38 -7.51 -0.99 11.40
N VAL A 39 -7.00 -1.15 12.62
CA VAL A 39 -7.75 -0.98 13.86
C VAL A 39 -6.97 -0.01 14.73
N ASP A 40 -7.64 0.94 15.37
CA ASP A 40 -7.00 1.88 16.29
C ASP A 40 -6.87 1.31 17.73
N GLU A 41 -6.36 2.13 18.65
CA GLU A 41 -6.11 1.74 20.05
C GLU A 41 -7.40 1.39 20.81
N GLU A 42 -8.53 1.96 20.39
CA GLU A 42 -9.84 1.77 21.01
C GLU A 42 -10.63 0.62 20.36
N GLY A 43 -10.12 0.05 19.26
CA GLY A 43 -10.72 -1.08 18.57
C GLY A 43 -11.63 -0.69 17.41
N TYR A 44 -11.70 0.59 17.03
CA TYR A 44 -12.48 1.03 15.88
C TYR A 44 -11.72 0.78 14.57
N LYS A 45 -12.50 0.61 13.50
CA LYS A 45 -11.94 0.45 12.16
C LYS A 45 -11.33 1.78 11.73
N LYS A 46 -10.02 1.77 11.44
CA LYS A 46 -9.28 2.89 10.88
C LYS A 46 -8.99 2.62 9.42
N ILE A 47 -9.46 3.49 8.53
CA ILE A 47 -9.19 3.40 7.09
C ILE A 47 -8.15 4.46 6.74
N SER A 48 -7.10 4.07 6.03
CA SER A 48 -6.15 5.00 5.42
C SER A 48 -6.07 4.74 3.93
N VAL A 49 -5.99 5.81 3.16
CA VAL A 49 -5.85 5.75 1.69
C VAL A 49 -4.54 6.42 1.33
N GLU A 50 -3.75 5.77 0.50
CA GLU A 50 -2.46 6.27 0.04
C GLU A 50 -2.39 6.20 -1.48
N THR A 51 -1.79 7.22 -2.09
CA THR A 51 -1.50 7.25 -3.52
C THR A 51 -0.02 7.05 -3.74
N ILE A 52 0.33 6.03 -4.53
CA ILE A 52 1.70 5.60 -4.75
C ILE A 52 2.00 5.71 -6.24
N SER A 53 3.05 6.44 -6.56
CA SER A 53 3.55 6.53 -7.94
C SER A 53 4.53 5.37 -8.20
N THR A 54 4.24 4.64 -9.27
CA THR A 54 4.96 3.48 -9.82
C THR A 54 5.29 3.72 -11.30
N ASP A 55 5.99 2.79 -11.93
CA ASP A 55 6.39 2.90 -13.34
C ASP A 55 5.17 2.75 -14.28
N GLU A 56 5.30 3.23 -15.51
CA GLU A 56 4.19 3.25 -16.49
C GLU A 56 3.64 1.86 -16.82
N GLU A 57 4.49 0.82 -16.80
CA GLU A 57 4.14 -0.55 -17.16
C GLU A 57 3.04 -1.12 -16.25
N TYR A 58 2.99 -0.67 -14.99
CA TYR A 58 1.98 -1.11 -14.01
C TYR A 58 0.56 -0.69 -14.37
N TYR A 59 0.37 0.30 -15.25
CA TYR A 59 -0.97 0.70 -15.68
C TYR A 59 -1.69 -0.47 -16.35
N ASP A 60 -1.05 -1.10 -17.33
CA ASP A 60 -1.66 -2.20 -18.08
C ASP A 60 -1.84 -3.47 -17.23
N ASP A 61 -0.89 -3.74 -16.33
CA ASP A 61 -0.94 -4.89 -15.43
C ASP A 61 -2.05 -4.79 -14.37
N LEU A 62 -2.33 -3.58 -13.88
CA LEU A 62 -3.17 -3.37 -12.70
C LEU A 62 -4.55 -2.76 -13.00
N LYS A 63 -4.78 -2.14 -14.17
CA LYS A 63 -6.06 -1.47 -14.48
C LYS A 63 -7.28 -2.40 -14.36
N GLU A 64 -7.13 -3.68 -14.70
CA GLU A 64 -8.19 -4.70 -14.59
C GLU A 64 -8.26 -5.35 -13.20
N LYS A 65 -7.33 -5.00 -12.29
CA LYS A 65 -7.21 -5.55 -10.93
C LYS A 65 -7.76 -4.61 -9.87
N ILE A 66 -8.45 -3.54 -10.26
CA ILE A 66 -9.16 -2.67 -9.32
C ILE A 66 -10.13 -3.52 -8.48
N GLY A 67 -10.10 -3.31 -7.16
CA GLY A 67 -10.83 -4.09 -6.16
C GLY A 67 -10.08 -5.31 -5.62
N PHE A 68 -8.96 -5.71 -6.25
CA PHE A 68 -8.16 -6.83 -5.77
C PHE A 68 -7.31 -6.42 -4.57
N THR A 69 -6.87 -7.41 -3.79
CA THR A 69 -5.87 -7.17 -2.76
C THR A 69 -4.51 -7.04 -3.41
N VAL A 70 -3.76 -6.01 -3.05
CA VAL A 70 -2.38 -5.80 -3.49
C VAL A 70 -1.43 -5.74 -2.30
N SER A 71 -0.24 -6.28 -2.48
CA SER A 71 0.87 -6.18 -1.53
C SER A 71 1.95 -5.29 -2.13
N LEU A 72 2.18 -4.16 -1.47
CA LEU A 72 3.11 -3.12 -1.87
C LEU A 72 4.36 -3.18 -1.02
N PRO A 73 5.55 -3.22 -1.63
CA PRO A 73 6.81 -3.22 -0.91
C PRO A 73 7.17 -1.81 -0.43
N TYR A 74 7.70 -1.71 0.79
CA TYR A 74 8.16 -0.49 1.43
C TYR A 74 9.54 -0.72 2.07
N VAL A 75 10.39 0.29 1.97
CA VAL A 75 11.65 0.37 2.71
C VAL A 75 11.41 1.12 4.01
N MET A 76 11.75 0.48 5.12
CA MET A 76 11.79 1.13 6.42
C MET A 76 13.19 1.75 6.65
N LYS A 77 13.23 3.05 6.93
CA LYS A 77 14.42 3.77 7.37
C LYS A 77 14.23 4.24 8.81
N ILE A 78 15.18 3.88 9.66
CA ILE A 78 15.21 4.30 11.06
C ILE A 78 16.28 5.39 11.16
N ASP A 79 15.86 6.60 11.51
CA ASP A 79 16.74 7.73 11.77
C ASP A 79 16.54 8.26 13.20
N GLN A 80 17.33 9.24 13.62
CA GLN A 80 17.23 9.86 14.95
C GLN A 80 15.88 10.55 15.22
N TYR A 81 15.05 10.76 14.19
CA TYR A 81 13.72 11.36 14.27
C TYR A 81 12.59 10.31 14.22
N GLY A 82 12.93 9.03 14.18
CA GLY A 82 11.99 7.91 14.28
C GLY A 82 12.03 6.98 13.07
N VAL A 83 10.88 6.33 12.82
CA VAL A 83 10.72 5.34 11.75
C VAL A 83 9.97 5.98 10.59
N LYS A 84 10.58 5.98 9.40
CA LYS A 84 9.94 6.43 8.16
C LYS A 84 9.85 5.26 7.18
N VAL A 85 8.71 5.16 6.51
CA VAL A 85 8.43 4.15 5.49
C VAL A 85 8.28 4.85 4.14
N TYR A 86 8.91 4.26 3.12
CA TYR A 86 8.89 4.77 1.75
C TYR A 86 8.56 3.63 0.80
N PRO A 87 7.70 3.84 -0.22
CA PRO A 87 7.46 2.82 -1.24
C PRO A 87 8.77 2.37 -1.89
N ASP A 88 8.97 1.05 -2.02
CA ASP A 88 10.14 0.45 -2.65
C ASP A 88 9.86 0.12 -4.12
N ARG A 89 10.32 0.97 -5.03
CA ARG A 89 10.11 0.76 -6.47
C ARG A 89 10.99 -0.35 -7.06
N SER A 90 11.97 -0.86 -6.32
CA SER A 90 12.84 -1.93 -6.81
C SER A 90 12.19 -3.32 -6.74
N MET A 91 11.06 -3.44 -6.04
CA MET A 91 10.32 -4.67 -5.87
C MET A 91 8.93 -4.58 -6.52
N PRO A 92 8.41 -5.70 -7.05
CA PRO A 92 7.15 -5.67 -7.77
C PRO A 92 5.93 -5.54 -6.86
N VAL A 93 4.86 -4.94 -7.38
CA VAL A 93 3.54 -4.98 -6.75
C VAL A 93 2.93 -6.36 -6.95
N LEU A 94 2.57 -7.04 -5.86
CA LEU A 94 1.95 -8.37 -5.93
C LEU A 94 0.44 -8.25 -5.87
N VAL A 95 -0.25 -8.80 -6.87
CA VAL A 95 -1.71 -8.95 -6.86
C VAL A 95 -2.07 -10.27 -6.19
N LEU A 96 -2.94 -10.20 -5.19
CA LEU A 96 -3.37 -11.32 -4.37
C LEU A 96 -4.88 -11.55 -4.59
N GLU A 97 -5.25 -12.81 -4.81
CA GLU A 97 -6.67 -13.20 -4.98
C GLU A 97 -7.49 -12.92 -3.71
N LYS A 98 -6.86 -13.08 -2.54
CA LYS A 98 -7.47 -12.85 -1.21
C LYS A 98 -6.46 -12.20 -0.29
N ASN A 99 -6.97 -11.48 0.72
CA ASN A 99 -6.12 -10.94 1.78
C ASN A 99 -5.51 -12.08 2.61
N PRO A 100 -4.18 -12.26 2.61
CA PRO A 100 -3.54 -13.34 3.37
C PRO A 100 -3.62 -13.10 4.89
N LEU A 101 -3.90 -11.86 5.30
CA LEU A 101 -4.08 -11.43 6.68
C LEU A 101 -5.56 -11.34 7.07
N ASP A 102 -6.44 -12.11 6.41
CA ASP A 102 -7.82 -12.23 6.84
C ASP A 102 -7.91 -13.07 8.13
N TYR A 103 -8.01 -12.35 9.25
CA TYR A 103 -8.18 -12.93 10.57
C TYR A 103 -9.64 -13.07 11.00
N SER A 104 -10.62 -12.76 10.13
CA SER A 104 -12.05 -12.83 10.48
C SER A 104 -12.50 -14.22 10.96
N LYS A 105 -11.82 -15.26 10.48
CA LYS A 105 -12.03 -16.66 10.88
C LYS A 105 -11.49 -17.03 12.27
N PHE A 106 -10.75 -16.16 12.94
CA PHE A 106 -10.21 -16.42 14.27
C PHE A 106 -10.98 -15.64 15.33
N GLU A 107 -11.50 -16.34 16.33
CA GLU A 107 -12.14 -15.70 17.47
C GLU A 107 -11.08 -14.99 18.34
N ARG A 108 -11.29 -13.70 18.62
CA ARG A 108 -10.51 -12.99 19.63
C ARG A 108 -10.90 -13.56 20.99
N LYS A 109 -9.94 -14.15 21.72
CA LYS A 109 -10.16 -14.46 23.15
C LYS A 109 -10.49 -13.14 23.85
N SER A 110 -11.72 -12.97 24.30
CA SER A 110 -12.12 -11.79 25.06
C SER A 110 -11.21 -11.67 26.27
N LYS A 111 -10.53 -10.54 26.42
CA LYS A 111 -9.92 -10.20 27.69
C LYS A 111 -11.07 -9.98 28.66
N THR A 112 -11.29 -10.91 29.58
CA THR A 112 -12.12 -10.67 30.75
C THR A 112 -11.50 -9.50 31.49
N VAL A 113 -12.05 -8.30 31.29
CA VAL A 113 -11.72 -7.15 32.13
C VAL A 113 -12.35 -7.47 33.48
N ALA A 114 -11.54 -7.93 34.42
CA ALA A 114 -11.97 -8.04 35.81
C ALA A 114 -12.35 -6.63 36.27
N LYS A 115 -13.62 -6.46 36.65
CA LYS A 115 -14.15 -5.26 37.29
C LYS A 115 -13.55 -5.10 38.67
#